data_AF-A0A497EHH6-F1
#
_entry.id   AF-A0A497EHH6-F1
#
_cell.length_a   1.000
_cell.length_b   1.000
_cell.length_c   1.000
_cell.angle_alpha   90.00
_cell.angle_beta   90.00
_cell.angle_gamma   90.00
#
_symmetry.space_group_name_H-M   'P 1'
#
loop_
_entity.id
_entity.type
_entity.pdbx_description
1 polymer ?
#
loop_
_entity_poly.entity_id
_entity_poly.type
_entity_poly.pdbx_seq_one_letter_code
_entity_poly.pdbx_strand_id
1 'polypeptide(L)'
;MSHHLDDHELASAAVGGPLESERLAHLEGCVSCRRSVKLFLDHVENRRRTMEEETPNWDDHLAEVLGSLPSVPAAPISIRRRWLNPLLAAAATITIAVGAGMFVHKSGPAPAPTPRPEIAIEEILAQADSLLAEDGILDFDVLDNITDDDLTALLGTQNS
;
A
#
# COMPACT_ATOMS: atom_id res chain seq x y z
N MET A 1 -19.65 6.72 -40.35
CA MET A 1 -19.38 6.03 -39.06
C MET A 1 -18.59 7.00 -38.21
N SER A 2 -19.26 7.66 -37.26
CA SER A 2 -18.72 8.76 -36.45
C SER A 2 -18.62 8.34 -34.99
N HIS A 3 -18.10 7.14 -34.74
CA HIS A 3 -17.79 6.71 -33.39
C HIS A 3 -16.30 6.98 -33.16
N HIS A 4 -15.99 7.79 -32.15
CA HIS A 4 -14.63 8.03 -31.69
C HIS A 4 -14.22 6.93 -30.69
N LEU A 5 -12.92 6.84 -30.41
CA LEU A 5 -12.43 6.06 -29.28
C LEU A 5 -12.87 6.74 -27.98
N ASP A 6 -13.18 5.93 -26.97
CA ASP A 6 -13.46 6.46 -25.63
C ASP A 6 -12.16 6.83 -24.90
N ASP A 7 -12.29 7.49 -23.74
CA ASP A 7 -11.15 7.99 -22.99
C ASP A 7 -10.23 6.88 -22.48
N HIS A 8 -10.78 5.70 -22.16
CA HIS A 8 -9.99 4.55 -21.71
C HIS A 8 -9.13 4.00 -22.85
N GLU A 9 -9.67 3.96 -24.06
CA GLU A 9 -8.97 3.50 -25.25
C GLU A 9 -7.92 4.50 -25.71
N LEU A 10 -8.22 5.79 -25.65
CA LEU A 10 -7.24 6.85 -25.91
C LEU A 10 -6.09 6.79 -24.90
N ALA A 11 -6.38 6.56 -23.61
CA ALA A 11 -5.37 6.38 -22.58
C ALA A 11 -4.53 5.12 -22.82
N SER A 12 -5.16 3.98 -23.13
CA SER A 12 -4.46 2.74 -23.49
C SER A 12 -3.53 2.97 -24.68
N ALA A 13 -4.03 3.63 -25.74
CA ALA A 13 -3.22 3.98 -26.91
C ALA A 13 -2.01 4.84 -26.55
N ALA A 14 -2.20 5.84 -25.69
CA ALA A 14 -1.14 6.76 -25.29
C ALA A 14 0.00 6.06 -24.56
N VAL A 15 -0.31 5.09 -23.69
CA VAL A 15 0.71 4.33 -22.94
C VAL A 15 1.28 3.12 -23.71
N GLY A 16 0.91 2.96 -25.00
CA GLY A 16 1.31 1.79 -25.80
C GLY A 16 0.63 0.49 -25.35
N GLY A 17 -0.51 0.60 -24.67
CA GLY A 17 -1.35 -0.52 -24.27
C GLY A 17 -2.05 -1.18 -25.46
N PRO A 18 -2.56 -2.40 -25.26
CA PRO A 18 -3.21 -3.15 -26.33
C PRO A 18 -4.53 -2.47 -26.75
N LEU A 19 -4.77 -2.43 -28.05
CA LEU A 19 -6.02 -2.03 -28.69
C LEU A 19 -6.44 -3.12 -29.68
N GLU A 20 -7.75 -3.30 -29.85
CA GLU A 20 -8.29 -4.15 -30.90
C GLU A 20 -7.88 -3.61 -32.29
N SER A 21 -7.71 -4.51 -33.26
CA SER A 21 -7.20 -4.16 -34.60
C SER A 21 -8.08 -3.13 -35.32
N GLU A 22 -9.40 -3.21 -35.18
CA GLU A 22 -10.33 -2.24 -35.76
C GLU A 22 -10.17 -0.84 -35.14
N ARG A 23 -9.90 -0.78 -33.84
CA ARG A 23 -9.69 0.46 -33.08
C ARG A 23 -8.34 1.09 -33.40
N LEU A 24 -7.30 0.28 -33.62
CA LEU A 24 -6.01 0.75 -34.15
C LEU A 24 -6.16 1.34 -35.54
N ALA A 25 -6.83 0.64 -36.47
CA ALA A 25 -7.08 1.15 -37.81
C ALA A 25 -7.89 2.46 -37.78
N HIS A 26 -8.87 2.56 -36.87
CA HIS A 26 -9.59 3.81 -36.63
C HIS A 26 -8.65 4.92 -36.13
N LEU A 27 -7.80 4.64 -35.14
CA LEU A 27 -6.85 5.62 -34.60
C LEU A 27 -5.93 6.15 -35.71
N GLU A 28 -5.42 5.28 -36.58
CA GLU A 28 -4.57 5.67 -37.71
C GLU A 28 -5.31 6.57 -38.72
N GLY A 29 -6.59 6.29 -38.97
CA GLY A 29 -7.43 7.06 -39.90
C GLY A 29 -8.05 8.34 -39.31
N CYS A 30 -8.26 8.41 -38.00
CA CYS A 30 -9.02 9.47 -37.36
C CYS A 30 -8.12 10.56 -36.77
N VAL A 31 -8.08 11.73 -37.42
CA VAL A 31 -7.26 12.88 -36.99
C VAL A 31 -7.64 13.38 -35.58
N SER A 32 -8.94 13.36 -35.24
CA SER A 32 -9.41 13.81 -33.92
C SER A 32 -8.84 12.92 -32.80
N CYS A 33 -8.97 11.60 -32.94
CA CYS A 33 -8.46 10.64 -31.97
C CYS A 33 -6.94 10.74 -31.80
N ARG A 34 -6.18 10.89 -32.90
CA ARG A 34 -4.72 11.11 -32.81
C ARG A 34 -4.34 12.40 -32.09
N ARG A 35 -5.11 13.46 -32.31
CA ARG A 35 -4.92 14.72 -31.60
C ARG A 35 -5.17 14.54 -30.11
N SER A 36 -6.23 13.83 -29.73
CA SER A 36 -6.52 13.54 -28.32
C SER A 36 -5.41 12.74 -27.64
N VAL A 37 -4.90 11.68 -28.29
CA VAL A 37 -3.75 10.91 -27.78
C VAL A 37 -2.53 11.80 -27.58
N LYS A 38 -2.21 12.66 -28.56
CA LYS A 38 -1.09 13.59 -28.44
C LYS A 38 -1.26 14.57 -27.28
N LEU A 39 -2.44 15.16 -27.13
CA LEU A 39 -2.74 16.07 -26.02
C LEU A 39 -2.61 15.39 -24.66
N PHE A 40 -3.06 14.14 -24.56
CA PHE A 40 -2.90 13.34 -23.34
C PHE A 40 -1.43 13.12 -23.00
N LEU A 41 -0.60 12.74 -23.99
CA LEU A 41 0.84 12.57 -23.81
C LEU A 41 1.53 13.88 -23.38
N ASP A 42 1.16 15.00 -24.00
CA ASP A 42 1.69 16.32 -23.65
C ASP A 42 1.35 16.68 -22.18
N HIS A 43 0.15 16.34 -21.71
CA HIS A 43 -0.26 16.54 -20.31
C HIS A 43 0.54 15.67 -19.34
N VAL A 44 0.73 14.39 -19.64
CA VAL A 44 1.52 13.47 -18.81
C VAL A 44 2.96 13.95 -18.69
N GLU A 45 3.55 14.34 -19.81
CA GLU A 45 4.92 14.84 -19.86
C GLU A 45 5.08 16.18 -19.12
N ASN A 46 4.11 17.10 -19.26
CA ASN A 46 4.09 18.33 -18.49
C ASN A 46 4.01 18.03 -16.98
N ARG A 47 3.14 17.09 -16.58
CA ARG A 47 3.03 16.71 -15.17
C ARG A 47 4.33 16.10 -14.65
N ARG A 48 4.98 15.24 -15.43
CA ARG A 48 6.29 14.66 -15.09
C ARG A 48 7.32 15.75 -14.81
N ARG A 49 7.44 16.74 -15.69
CA ARG A 49 8.37 17.88 -15.49
C ARG A 49 8.03 18.67 -14.23
N THR A 50 6.75 18.97 -13.99
CA THR A 50 6.37 19.68 -12.75
C THR A 50 6.72 18.87 -11.51
N MET A 51 6.56 17.54 -11.52
CA MET A 51 6.94 16.70 -10.39
C MET A 51 8.47 16.65 -10.17
N GLU A 52 9.26 16.71 -11.24
CA GLU A 52 10.73 16.80 -11.17
C GLU A 52 11.23 18.16 -10.64
N GLU A 53 10.48 19.23 -10.91
CA GLU A 53 10.75 20.55 -10.35
C GLU A 53 10.26 20.68 -8.90
N GLU A 54 9.12 20.07 -8.59
CA GLU A 54 8.46 20.08 -7.27
C GLU A 54 8.98 18.98 -6.34
N THR A 55 9.97 18.18 -6.74
CA THR A 55 10.42 17.03 -5.95
C THR A 55 10.77 17.48 -4.52
N PRO A 56 10.04 17.02 -3.49
CA PRO A 56 10.34 17.38 -2.11
C PRO A 56 11.77 16.95 -1.79
N ASN A 57 12.49 17.76 -1.01
CA ASN A 57 13.74 17.27 -0.44
C ASN A 57 13.40 16.21 0.62
N TRP A 58 13.33 14.94 0.17
CA TRP A 58 13.00 13.81 1.03
C TRP A 58 14.00 13.66 2.18
N ASP A 59 15.25 14.09 2.00
CA ASP A 59 16.25 14.06 3.07
C ASP A 59 15.92 15.07 4.17
N ASP A 60 15.46 16.28 3.80
CA ASP A 60 15.03 17.30 4.77
C ASP A 60 13.77 16.86 5.50
N HIS A 61 12.79 16.32 4.78
CA HIS A 61 11.56 15.78 5.39
C HIS A 61 11.85 14.59 6.30
N LEU A 62 12.76 13.69 5.92
CA LEU A 62 13.17 12.57 6.75
C LEU A 62 13.89 13.06 8.00
N ALA A 63 14.78 14.05 7.87
CA ALA A 63 15.47 14.65 9.02
C ALA A 63 14.48 15.32 9.99
N GLU A 64 13.47 16.02 9.47
CA GLU A 64 12.38 16.61 10.26
C GLU A 64 11.59 15.54 11.01
N VAL A 65 11.14 14.48 10.32
CA VAL A 65 10.40 13.37 10.94
C VAL A 65 11.25 12.68 12.01
N LEU A 66 12.51 12.36 11.72
CA LEU A 66 13.42 11.72 12.67
C LEU A 66 13.72 12.62 13.88
N GLY A 67 13.85 13.93 13.68
CA GLY A 67 14.02 14.91 14.75
C GLY A 67 12.78 15.07 15.63
N SER A 68 11.58 14.83 15.10
CA SER A 68 10.33 14.89 15.84
C SER A 68 10.07 13.66 16.72
N LEU A 69 10.76 12.55 16.46
CA LEU A 69 10.56 11.33 17.24
C LEU A 69 11.10 11.52 18.66
N PRO A 70 10.33 11.17 19.70
CA PRO A 70 10.82 11.22 21.06
C PRO A 70 12.03 10.28 21.18
N SER A 71 13.18 10.82 21.60
CA SER A 71 14.36 10.03 21.85
C SER A 71 14.09 9.08 23.01
N VAL A 72 13.70 7.83 22.72
CA VAL A 72 13.58 6.80 23.76
C VAL A 72 15.00 6.52 24.25
N PRO A 73 15.34 6.83 25.51
CA PRO A 73 16.64 6.47 26.04
C PRO A 73 16.77 4.94 25.95
N ALA A 74 17.82 4.46 25.29
CA ALA A 74 18.14 3.05 25.25
C ALA A 74 18.33 2.56 26.68
N ALA A 75 17.31 1.89 27.23
CA ALA A 75 17.39 1.32 28.56
C ALA A 75 18.55 0.31 28.56
N PRO A 76 19.49 0.39 29.53
CA PRO A 76 20.57 -0.57 29.59
C PRO A 76 19.96 -1.96 29.77
N ILE A 77 20.16 -2.83 28.78
CA ILE A 77 19.74 -4.23 28.82
C ILE A 77 20.60 -4.91 29.89
N SER A 78 20.16 -4.82 31.14
CA SER A 78 20.84 -5.49 32.25
C SER A 78 20.79 -7.01 32.00
N ILE A 79 21.95 -7.64 32.11
CA ILE A 79 22.27 -9.06 31.81
C ILE A 79 21.51 -10.05 32.75
N ARG A 80 20.49 -9.60 33.49
CA ARG A 80 19.65 -10.45 34.35
C ARG A 80 18.48 -11.14 33.62
N ARG A 81 18.25 -10.87 32.34
CA ARG A 81 17.10 -11.42 31.58
C ARG A 81 17.29 -12.81 30.96
N ARG A 82 18.32 -13.57 31.35
CA ARG A 82 18.62 -14.90 30.76
C ARG A 82 17.50 -15.95 30.94
N TRP A 83 16.51 -15.69 31.79
CA TRP A 83 15.41 -16.62 32.12
C TRP A 83 14.09 -16.35 31.37
N LEU A 84 13.96 -15.23 30.65
CA LEU A 84 12.76 -14.89 29.85
C LEU A 84 12.94 -15.12 28.33
N ASN A 85 14.08 -15.70 27.95
CA ASN A 85 14.49 -15.82 26.56
C ASN A 85 13.73 -16.82 25.67
N PRO A 86 13.05 -17.90 26.14
CA PRO A 86 12.43 -18.83 25.19
C PRO A 86 11.21 -18.21 24.49
N LEU A 87 10.44 -17.38 25.19
CA LEU A 87 9.21 -16.78 24.67
C LEU A 87 9.51 -15.62 23.70
N LEU A 88 10.52 -14.81 24.00
CA LEU A 88 11.00 -13.75 23.10
C LEU A 88 11.69 -14.32 21.86
N ALA A 89 12.43 -15.43 21.98
CA ALA A 89 13.02 -16.09 20.82
C ALA A 89 11.93 -16.65 19.87
N ALA A 90 10.87 -17.26 20.41
CA ALA A 90 9.75 -17.74 19.62
C ALA A 90 9.04 -16.59 18.88
N ALA A 91 8.75 -15.49 19.57
CA ALA A 91 8.13 -14.31 18.96
C ALA A 91 9.01 -13.72 17.85
N ALA A 92 10.33 -13.63 18.07
CA ALA A 92 11.28 -13.15 17.07
C ALA A 92 11.36 -14.08 15.84
N THR A 93 11.32 -15.40 16.04
CA THR A 93 11.29 -16.35 14.92
C THR A 93 10.00 -16.25 14.10
N ILE A 94 8.86 -16.01 14.75
CA ILE A 94 7.59 -15.82 14.06
C ILE A 94 7.63 -14.53 13.22
N THR A 95 8.16 -13.43 13.78
CA THR A 95 8.27 -12.16 13.03
C THR A 95 9.23 -12.26 11.85
N ILE A 96 10.37 -12.93 12.00
CA ILE A 96 11.31 -13.16 10.90
C ILE A 96 10.68 -14.06 9.83
N ALA A 97 9.96 -15.12 10.22
CA ALA A 97 9.31 -16.03 9.27
C ALA A 97 8.18 -15.34 8.47
N VAL A 98 7.35 -14.53 9.13
CA VAL A 98 6.28 -13.75 8.47
C VAL A 98 6.88 -12.68 7.55
N GLY A 99 7.90 -11.94 8.03
CA GLY A 99 8.57 -10.92 7.23
C GLY A 99 9.28 -11.50 6.00
N ALA A 100 10.01 -12.61 6.15
CA ALA A 100 10.67 -13.30 5.04
C ALA A 100 9.64 -13.91 4.07
N GLY A 101 8.54 -14.47 4.57
CA GLY A 101 7.45 -15.01 3.74
C GLY A 101 6.80 -13.95 2.85
N MET A 102 6.51 -12.77 3.39
CA MET A 102 5.96 -11.65 2.60
C MET A 102 6.96 -11.09 1.59
N PHE A 103 8.26 -11.06 1.92
CA PHE A 103 9.29 -10.52 1.03
C PHE A 103 9.60 -11.46 -0.15
N VAL A 104 9.57 -12.77 0.07
CA VAL A 104 9.77 -13.79 -0.97
C VAL A 104 8.58 -13.85 -1.94
N HIS A 105 7.34 -13.64 -1.47
CA HIS A 105 6.16 -13.57 -2.36
C HIS A 105 6.14 -12.33 -3.27
N LYS A 106 6.84 -11.25 -2.88
CA LYS A 106 6.87 -10.00 -3.67
C LYS A 106 7.99 -9.97 -4.72
N SER A 107 8.99 -10.85 -4.65
CA SER A 107 10.27 -10.62 -5.34
C SER A 107 10.89 -11.83 -6.08
N GLY A 108 10.21 -12.97 -6.24
CA GLY A 108 10.82 -14.16 -6.83
C GLY A 108 9.98 -14.83 -7.93
N PRO A 109 10.60 -15.29 -9.05
CA PRO A 109 9.89 -16.02 -10.10
C PRO A 109 9.41 -17.38 -9.57
N ALA A 110 8.21 -17.77 -9.99
CA ALA A 110 7.50 -18.97 -9.55
C ALA A 110 8.41 -20.22 -9.51
N PRO A 111 8.62 -20.86 -8.34
CA PRO A 111 9.18 -22.20 -8.30
C PRO A 111 8.10 -23.23 -8.64
N ALA A 112 8.45 -24.15 -9.53
CA ALA A 112 7.61 -25.27 -9.95
C ALA A 112 7.11 -26.09 -8.73
N PRO A 113 5.89 -26.66 -8.79
CA PRO A 113 5.26 -27.28 -7.64
C PRO A 113 5.99 -28.56 -7.23
N THR A 114 6.55 -28.57 -6.02
CA THR A 114 6.91 -29.80 -5.31
C THR A 114 5.79 -30.11 -4.32
N PRO A 115 5.28 -31.36 -4.27
CA PRO A 115 4.10 -31.70 -3.49
C PRO A 115 4.45 -31.66 -2.00
N ARG A 116 3.75 -30.83 -1.24
CA ARG A 116 3.80 -30.77 0.23
C ARG A 116 2.42 -31.09 0.80
N PRO A 117 2.38 -31.72 2.00
CA PRO A 117 1.22 -32.41 2.51
C PRO A 117 0.05 -31.45 2.69
N GLU A 118 -1.10 -31.92 2.22
CA GLU A 118 -2.40 -31.26 2.27
C GLU A 118 -2.77 -31.02 3.74
N ILE A 119 -2.51 -29.80 4.20
CA ILE A 119 -3.10 -29.30 5.44
C ILE A 119 -4.57 -29.10 5.10
N ALA A 120 -5.41 -29.93 5.70
CA ALA A 120 -6.86 -29.94 5.52
C ALA A 120 -7.40 -28.52 5.79
N ILE A 121 -7.86 -27.86 4.74
CA ILE A 121 -8.38 -26.48 4.78
C ILE A 121 -9.53 -26.39 5.81
N GLU A 122 -10.22 -27.50 6.07
CA GLU A 122 -11.25 -27.61 7.08
C GLU A 122 -10.75 -27.31 8.50
N GLU A 123 -9.51 -27.66 8.84
CA GLU A 123 -8.93 -27.41 10.17
C GLU A 123 -8.57 -25.93 10.37
N ILE A 124 -8.08 -25.27 9.31
CA ILE A 124 -7.78 -23.83 9.32
C ILE A 124 -9.07 -23.03 9.47
N LEU A 125 -10.15 -23.42 8.78
CA LEU A 125 -11.44 -22.73 8.86
C LEU A 125 -12.09 -22.92 10.23
N ALA A 126 -12.03 -24.11 10.81
CA ALA A 126 -12.52 -24.37 12.16
C ALA A 126 -11.75 -23.56 13.23
N GLN A 127 -10.43 -23.42 13.05
CA GLN A 127 -9.59 -22.64 13.96
C GLN A 127 -9.83 -21.12 13.82
N ALA A 128 -10.12 -20.64 12.62
CA ALA A 128 -10.45 -19.23 12.37
C ALA A 128 -11.82 -18.85 12.98
N ASP A 129 -12.84 -19.71 12.84
CA ASP A 129 -14.15 -19.48 13.46
C ASP A 129 -14.07 -19.49 15.00
N SER A 130 -13.23 -20.35 15.59
CA SER A 130 -13.03 -20.34 17.04
C SER A 130 -12.34 -19.06 17.54
N LEU A 131 -11.43 -18.46 16.74
CA LEU A 131 -10.77 -17.20 17.10
C LEU A 131 -11.68 -15.98 16.92
N LEU A 132 -12.61 -16.02 15.95
CA LEU A 132 -13.61 -14.97 15.75
C LEU A 132 -14.76 -15.02 16.77
N ALA A 133 -14.99 -16.17 17.40
CA ALA A 133 -16.02 -16.33 18.43
C ALA A 133 -15.58 -15.90 19.83
N GLU A 134 -14.26 -15.84 20.12
CA GLU A 134 -13.75 -15.55 21.47
C GLU A 134 -13.32 -14.10 21.70
N ASP A 135 -13.02 -13.32 20.67
CA ASP A 135 -12.76 -11.87 20.80
C ASP A 135 -13.81 -11.08 20.04
N GLY A 136 -14.79 -10.54 20.79
CA GLY A 136 -15.70 -9.53 20.29
C GLY A 136 -14.90 -8.37 19.73
N ILE A 137 -14.95 -8.22 18.40
CA ILE A 137 -14.44 -7.06 17.68
C ILE A 137 -14.95 -5.82 18.41
N LEU A 138 -14.02 -5.02 18.95
CA LEU A 138 -14.33 -3.76 19.59
C LEU A 138 -15.21 -2.95 18.64
N ASP A 139 -16.43 -2.67 19.10
CA ASP A 139 -17.48 -1.98 18.38
C ASP A 139 -16.96 -0.64 17.85
N PHE A 140 -17.13 -0.39 16.55
CA PHE A 140 -16.76 0.88 15.92
C PHE A 140 -17.61 2.06 16.43
N ASP A 141 -18.65 1.78 17.24
CA ASP A 141 -19.51 2.75 17.92
C ASP A 141 -18.75 3.71 18.87
N VAL A 142 -17.50 3.43 19.24
CA VAL A 142 -16.66 4.38 20.00
C VAL A 142 -16.25 5.60 19.16
N LEU A 143 -16.14 5.44 17.83
CA LEU A 143 -15.74 6.54 16.94
C LEU A 143 -16.90 7.45 16.54
N ASP A 144 -18.15 6.96 16.59
CA ASP A 144 -19.34 7.77 16.27
C ASP A 144 -19.81 8.68 17.41
N ASN A 145 -19.28 8.51 18.63
CA ASN A 145 -19.65 9.32 19.79
C ASN A 145 -18.66 10.47 20.09
N ILE A 146 -17.68 10.72 19.20
CA ILE A 146 -16.88 11.94 19.26
C ILE A 146 -17.68 13.05 18.59
N THR A 147 -18.25 13.94 19.42
CA THR A 147 -18.94 15.13 18.93
C THR A 147 -17.93 16.21 18.51
N ASP A 148 -18.29 17.06 17.56
CA ASP A 148 -17.44 18.15 17.05
C ASP A 148 -16.89 19.06 18.17
N ASP A 149 -17.60 19.17 19.30
CA ASP A 149 -17.17 19.95 20.46
C ASP A 149 -15.90 19.37 21.13
N ASP A 150 -15.73 18.05 21.16
CA ASP A 150 -14.54 17.38 21.72
C ASP A 150 -13.31 17.53 20.81
N LEU A 151 -13.52 17.54 19.49
CA LEU A 151 -12.48 17.84 18.50
C LEU A 151 -12.00 19.28 18.60
N THR A 152 -12.92 20.21 18.88
CA THR A 152 -12.60 21.63 19.04
C THR A 152 -11.81 21.90 20.33
N ALA A 153 -12.10 21.16 21.41
CA ALA A 153 -11.34 21.22 22.66
C ALA A 153 -9.90 20.68 22.53
N LEU A 154 -9.70 19.64 21.72
CA LEU A 154 -8.36 19.08 21.45
C LEU A 154 -7.49 19.99 20.59
N LEU A 155 -8.08 20.72 19.64
CA LEU A 155 -7.36 21.65 18.77
C LEU A 155 -7.15 23.05 19.38
N GLY A 156 -7.98 23.43 20.35
CA GLY A 156 -7.90 24.74 21.02
C GLY A 156 -6.76 24.89 22.03
N THR A 157 -6.13 23.79 22.48
CA THR A 157 -5.10 23.83 23.53
C THR A 157 -3.67 24.04 23.02
N GLN A 158 -3.44 24.09 21.69
CA GLN A 158 -2.10 24.29 21.12
C GLN A 158 -1.73 25.76 20.82
N ASN A 159 -2.61 26.72 21.11
CA ASN A 159 -2.31 28.16 20.97
C ASN A 159 -2.45 28.89 22.32
N SER A 160 -1.51 28.66 23.24
CA SER A 160 -1.16 29.60 24.31
C SER A 160 0.29 29.47 24.70
#